data_AF-A0A938GX41-F1
#
_entry.id   AF-A0A938GX41-F1
#
_cell.length_a   1.000
_cell.length_b   1.000
_cell.length_c   1.000
_cell.angle_alpha   90.00
_cell.angle_beta   90.00
_cell.angle_gamma   90.00
#
_symmetry.space_group_name_H-M   'P 1'
#
loop_
_entity.id
_entity.type
_entity.pdbx_description
1 polymer ?
#
loop_
_entity_poly.entity_id
_entity_poly.type
_entity_poly.pdbx_seq_one_letter_code
_entity_poly.pdbx_strand_id
1 'polypeptide(L)'
;MVSPPGEVNAEWVAVLRDFRDRFVLGSDTMIVATHYTGPQTPRLFAQRGEGQRRGIRRLLSVLPPDVARRIGYENAERLYKLRR
;
A
#
# COMPACT_ATOMS: atom_id res chain seq x y z
N MET A 1 -4.54 -8.65 2.86
CA MET A 1 -5.16 -8.17 1.60
C MET A 1 -4.69 -8.98 0.40
N VAL A 2 -3.38 -9.15 0.22
CA VAL A 2 -2.82 -10.08 -0.78
C VAL A 2 -2.18 -11.24 -0.03
N SER A 3 -2.56 -12.47 -0.37
CA SER A 3 -2.01 -13.69 0.21
C SER A 3 -0.60 -13.97 -0.34
N PRO A 4 0.25 -14.78 0.33
CA PRO A 4 1.58 -15.12 -0.17
C PRO A 4 1.62 -15.63 -1.63
N PRO A 5 0.64 -16.42 -2.12
CA PRO A 5 0.56 -16.81 -3.54
C PRO A 5 0.23 -15.67 -4.52
N GLY A 6 -0.08 -14.46 -4.04
CA GLY A 6 -0.43 -13.30 -4.86
C GLY A 6 -1.94 -13.11 -5.12
N GLU A 7 -2.78 -13.95 -4.52
CA GLU A 7 -4.23 -13.83 -4.57
C GLU A 7 -4.72 -12.66 -3.73
N VAL A 8 -5.69 -11.91 -4.24
CA VAL A 8 -6.32 -10.81 -3.50
C VAL A 8 -7.56 -11.35 -2.80
N ASN A 9 -7.64 -11.15 -1.49
CA ASN A 9 -8.78 -11.58 -0.70
C ASN A 9 -10.04 -10.77 -1.09
N ALA A 10 -11.11 -11.47 -1.48
CA ALA A 10 -12.34 -10.87 -2.00
C ALA A 10 -13.15 -10.09 -0.95
N GLU A 11 -13.09 -10.48 0.33
CA GLU A 11 -13.77 -9.75 1.41
C GLU A 11 -13.12 -8.38 1.63
N TRP A 12 -11.80 -8.32 1.55
CA TRP A 12 -11.08 -7.05 1.58
C TRP A 12 -11.44 -6.16 0.38
N VAL A 13 -11.59 -6.74 -0.81
CA VAL A 13 -12.05 -6.00 -2.00
C VAL A 13 -13.44 -5.39 -1.76
N ALA A 14 -14.36 -6.14 -1.18
CA ALA A 14 -15.70 -5.64 -0.84
C ALA A 14 -15.65 -4.48 0.16
N VAL A 15 -14.87 -4.61 1.24
CA VAL A 15 -14.69 -3.53 2.23
C VAL A 15 -14.11 -2.27 1.61
N LEU A 16 -13.09 -2.42 0.75
CA LEU A 16 -12.46 -1.28 0.07
C LEU A 16 -13.44 -0.57 -0.88
N ARG A 17 -14.35 -1.31 -1.52
CA ARG A 17 -15.40 -0.73 -2.36
C ARG A 17 -16.43 0.05 -1.54
N ASP A 18 -16.91 -0.55 -0.46
CA ASP A 18 -18.00 0.00 0.35
C ASP A 18 -17.55 1.25 1.15
N PHE A 19 -16.27 1.33 1.50
CA PHE A 19 -15.67 2.46 2.23
C PHE A 19 -14.53 3.15 1.46
N ARG A 20 -14.67 3.27 0.14
CA ARG A 20 -13.62 3.77 -0.78
C ARG A 20 -13.00 5.13 -0.43
N ASP A 21 -13.67 5.96 0.36
CA ASP A 21 -13.20 7.31 0.76
C ASP A 21 -12.47 7.35 2.12
N ARG A 22 -12.32 6.18 2.77
CA ARG A 22 -11.80 6.05 4.15
C ARG A 22 -10.49 5.27 4.25
N PHE A 23 -9.95 4.81 3.13
CA PHE A 23 -8.70 4.06 3.09
C PHE A 23 -7.59 4.84 2.38
N VAL A 24 -6.38 4.67 2.90
CA VAL A 24 -5.10 5.06 2.29
C VAL A 24 -4.17 3.85 2.33
N LEU A 25 -3.25 3.74 1.38
CA LEU A 25 -2.26 2.67 1.35
C LEU A 25 -0.90 3.14 1.86
N GLY A 26 -0.33 2.37 2.78
CA GLY A 26 1.04 2.53 3.25
C GLY A 26 1.82 1.26 2.99
N SER A 27 3.06 1.39 2.51
CA SER A 27 3.95 0.23 2.32
C SER A 27 4.59 -0.26 3.61
N ASP A 28 4.45 0.49 4.71
CA ASP A 28 5.10 0.24 6.01
C ASP A 28 6.56 -0.20 5.83
N THR A 29 7.31 0.61 5.08
CA THR A 29 8.67 0.32 4.64
C THR A 29 9.60 1.39 5.15
N MET A 30 10.79 0.98 5.58
CA MET A 30 11.86 1.90 5.97
C MET A 30 12.74 2.21 4.75
N ILE A 31 13.23 3.45 4.67
CA ILE A 31 14.28 3.84 3.73
C ILE A 31 15.57 3.91 4.52
N VAL A 32 16.53 3.04 4.20
CA VAL A 32 17.85 3.00 4.83
C VAL A 32 18.93 3.11 3.75
N ALA A 33 20.06 3.71 4.10
CA ALA A 33 21.22 3.76 3.22
C ALA A 33 21.72 2.33 2.91
N THR A 34 22.28 2.13 1.71
CA THR A 34 22.84 0.84 1.27
C THR A 34 23.93 0.32 2.19
N HIS A 35 24.69 1.22 2.82
CA HIS A 35 25.77 0.91 3.77
C HIS A 35 25.34 1.04 5.24
N TYR A 36 24.03 1.01 5.53
CA TYR A 36 23.54 1.14 6.90
C TYR A 36 23.95 -0.07 7.77
N THR A 37 24.73 0.19 8.82
CA THR A 37 25.27 -0.81 9.74
C THR A 37 24.54 -0.87 11.10
N GLY A 38 23.52 -0.04 11.31
CA GLY A 38 22.76 0.04 12.56
C GLY A 38 21.85 -1.16 12.85
N PRO A 39 20.84 -1.01 13.74
CA PRO A 39 19.93 -2.08 14.12
C PRO A 39 19.33 -2.86 12.94
N GLN A 40 19.02 -4.14 13.17
CA GLN A 40 18.52 -5.04 12.13
C GLN A 40 17.11 -4.67 11.64
N THR A 41 16.26 -4.17 12.53
CA THR A 41 14.84 -3.91 12.23
C THR A 41 14.66 -2.98 11.02
N PRO A 42 15.26 -1.77 10.95
CA PRO A 42 15.15 -0.92 9.76
C PRO A 42 15.56 -1.60 8.45
N ARG A 43 16.59 -2.47 8.48
CA ARG A 43 17.05 -3.22 7.30
C ARG A 43 16.02 -4.24 6.83
N LEU A 44 15.41 -4.98 7.75
CA LEU A 44 14.38 -5.97 7.42
C LEU A 44 13.14 -5.31 6.80
N PHE A 45 12.71 -4.17 7.35
CA PHE A 45 11.58 -3.42 6.78
C PHE A 45 11.92 -2.84 5.40
N ALA A 46 13.15 -2.36 5.18
CA ALA A 46 13.60 -1.89 3.87
C ALA A 46 13.61 -3.02 2.82
N GLN A 47 14.13 -4.21 3.18
CA GLN A 47 14.17 -5.38 2.29
C GLN A 47 12.77 -5.85 1.85
N ARG A 48 11.78 -5.71 2.73
CA ARG A 48 10.39 -6.09 2.44
C ARG A 48 9.68 -5.10 1.50
N GLY A 49 10.21 -3.88 1.35
CA GLY A 49 9.51 -2.81 0.66
C GLY A 49 9.20 -3.07 -0.81
N GLU A 50 10.04 -3.84 -1.51
CA GLU A 50 9.75 -4.23 -2.88
C GLU A 50 8.54 -5.16 -2.97
N GLY A 51 8.45 -6.15 -2.07
CA GLY A 51 7.31 -7.04 -1.95
C GLY A 51 6.03 -6.29 -1.59
N GLN A 52 6.11 -5.35 -0.64
CA GLN A 52 4.96 -4.52 -0.26
C GLN A 52 4.44 -3.67 -1.42
N ARG A 53 5.35 -3.04 -2.20
CA ARG A 53 4.97 -2.28 -3.40
C ARG A 53 4.33 -3.16 -4.47
N ARG A 54 4.82 -4.39 -4.69
CA ARG A 54 4.17 -5.35 -5.60
C ARG A 54 2.78 -5.75 -5.11
N GLY A 55 2.63 -6.03 -3.82
CA GLY A 55 1.34 -6.35 -3.20
C GLY A 55 0.33 -5.22 -3.37
N ILE A 56 0.74 -3.97 -3.12
CA ILE A 56 -0.09 -2.77 -3.34
C ILE A 56 -0.53 -2.67 -4.80
N ARG A 57 0.40 -2.80 -5.77
CA ARG A 57 0.04 -2.75 -7.21
C ARG A 57 -0.94 -3.86 -7.59
N ARG A 58 -0.75 -5.08 -7.04
CA ARG A 58 -1.66 -6.21 -7.29
C ARG A 58 -3.05 -5.93 -6.74
N LEU A 59 -3.17 -5.44 -5.51
CA LEU A 59 -4.45 -5.04 -4.92
C LEU A 59 -5.14 -3.97 -5.78
N LEU A 60 -4.42 -2.91 -6.17
CA LEU A 60 -4.97 -1.84 -7.00
C LEU A 60 -5.44 -2.35 -8.37
N SER A 61 -4.76 -3.35 -8.95
CA SER A 61 -5.11 -3.90 -10.27
C SER A 61 -6.43 -4.66 -10.32
N VAL A 62 -6.98 -5.08 -9.17
CA VAL A 62 -8.25 -5.83 -9.12
C VAL A 62 -9.43 -4.99 -8.64
N LEU A 63 -9.18 -3.75 -8.20
CA LEU A 63 -10.22 -2.82 -7.77
C LEU A 63 -10.86 -2.11 -8.98
N PRO A 64 -12.13 -1.70 -8.89
CA PRO A 64 -12.72 -0.78 -9.87
C PRO A 64 -11.84 0.48 -10.05
N PRO A 65 -11.69 1.02 -11.27
CA PRO A 65 -10.74 2.11 -11.53
C PRO A 65 -10.95 3.37 -10.67
N ASP A 66 -12.19 3.70 -10.32
CA ASP A 66 -12.52 4.83 -9.44
C ASP A 66 -12.10 4.55 -7.98
N VAL A 67 -12.35 3.35 -7.47
CA VAL A 67 -11.95 2.91 -6.13
C VAL A 67 -10.42 2.85 -6.02
N ALA A 68 -9.75 2.29 -7.03
CA ALA A 68 -8.30 2.20 -7.09
C ALA A 68 -7.64 3.58 -7.05
N ARG A 69 -8.22 4.58 -7.74
CA ARG A 69 -7.72 5.95 -7.77
C ARG A 69 -7.87 6.64 -6.41
N ARG A 70 -9.06 6.52 -5.81
CA ARG A 70 -9.37 7.08 -4.49
C ARG A 70 -8.41 6.57 -3.41
N ILE A 71 -8.30 5.26 -3.32
CA ILE A 71 -7.48 4.59 -2.30
C ILE A 71 -5.98 4.72 -2.62
N GLY A 72 -5.63 4.70 -3.91
CA GLY A 72 -4.25 4.75 -4.38
C GLY A 72 -3.57 6.09 -4.11
N TYR A 73 -4.29 7.21 -4.25
CA TYR A 73 -3.70 8.51 -3.96
C TYR A 73 -4.70 9.63 -3.59
N GLU A 74 -5.90 9.71 -4.16
CA GLU A 74 -6.76 10.91 -3.97
C GLU A 74 -7.19 11.12 -2.51
N ASN A 75 -7.45 10.03 -1.78
CA ASN A 75 -7.74 10.12 -0.35
C ASN A 75 -6.55 10.66 0.43
N ALA A 76 -5.33 10.23 0.10
CA ALA A 76 -4.13 10.73 0.73
C ALA A 76 -3.91 12.21 0.40
N GLU A 77 -4.10 12.62 -0.86
CA GLU A 77 -4.02 14.03 -1.27
C GLU A 77 -4.99 14.90 -0.48
N ARG A 78 -6.25 14.48 -0.36
CA ARG A 78 -7.29 15.20 0.37
C ARG A 78 -7.04 15.25 1.88
N LEU A 79 -6.73 14.10 2.50
CA LEU A 79 -6.58 14.00 3.97
C LEU A 79 -5.31 14.69 4.46
N TYR A 80 -4.21 14.56 3.72
CA TYR A 80 -2.91 15.13 4.08
C TYR A 80 -2.63 16.47 3.40
N LYS A 81 -3.58 17.01 2.63
CA LYS A 81 -3.48 18.31 1.95
C LYS A 81 -2.22 18.43 1.08
N LEU A 82 -1.96 17.37 0.29
CA LEU A 82 -0.73 17.26 -0.51
C LEU A 82 -0.78 18.10 -1.80
N ARG A 83 -1.96 18.59 -2.18
CA ARG A 83 -2.16 19.52 -3.30
C ARG A 83 -2.88 20.76 -2.78
N ARG A 84 -2.44 21.92 -3.24
CA ARG A 84 -3.04 23.23 -2.96
C ARG A 84 -4.08 23.57 -4.01
#